data_AF-A0A845QVJ3-F1
#
_entry.id   AF-A0A845QVJ3-F1
#
_cell.length_a   1.000
_cell.length_b   1.000
_cell.length_c   1.000
_cell.angle_alpha   90.00
_cell.angle_beta   90.00
_cell.angle_gamma   90.00
#
_symmetry.space_group_name_H-M   'P 1'
#
loop_
_entity.id
_entity.type
_entity.pdbx_description
1 polymer ?
#
loop_
_entity_poly.entity_id
_entity_poly.type
_entity_poly.pdbx_seq_one_letter_code
_entity_poly.pdbx_strand_id
1 'polypeptide(L)'
;MELLTGAFRVFLLYVIFTNTIRIIYALVNRKKIAAKLEEIKNDQEKAGIDESKTQKIVEQEIEYVTDPICNKDVNKDNAYIVLEEDENKYFCSWDCRAEYIDKQNKH
;
A
#
# COMPACT_ATOMS: atom_id res chain seq x y z
N MET A 1 -11.58 1.95 -40.45
CA MET A 1 -11.25 3.12 -39.60
C MET A 1 -12.21 3.27 -38.42
N GLU A 2 -13.52 3.05 -38.58
CA GLU A 2 -14.52 3.25 -37.52
C GLU A 2 -14.38 2.30 -36.31
N LEU A 3 -14.01 1.04 -36.54
CA LEU A 3 -13.71 0.05 -35.50
C LEU A 3 -12.51 0.45 -34.63
N LEU A 4 -11.47 0.99 -35.26
CA LEU A 4 -10.26 1.46 -34.58
C LEU A 4 -10.60 2.68 -33.69
N THR A 5 -11.39 3.61 -34.21
CA THR A 5 -11.88 4.77 -33.46
C THR A 5 -12.73 4.34 -32.25
N GLY A 6 -13.53 3.28 -32.38
CA GLY A 6 -14.28 2.68 -31.28
C GLY A 6 -13.37 2.09 -30.20
N ALA A 7 -12.36 1.32 -30.59
CA ALA A 7 -11.40 0.72 -29.67
C ALA A 7 -10.59 1.78 -28.89
N PHE A 8 -10.15 2.85 -29.56
CA PHE A 8 -9.45 3.96 -28.90
C PHE A 8 -10.32 4.67 -27.86
N ARG A 9 -11.62 4.88 -28.13
CA ARG A 9 -12.52 5.50 -27.14
C ARG A 9 -12.66 4.66 -25.88
N VAL A 10 -12.82 3.35 -26.02
CA VAL A 10 -12.90 2.42 -24.87
C VAL A 10 -11.58 2.40 -24.10
N PHE A 11 -10.45 2.37 -24.81
CA PHE A 11 -9.13 2.44 -24.20
C PHE A 11 -8.91 3.74 -23.40
N LEU A 12 -9.31 4.89 -23.96
CA LEU A 12 -9.21 6.18 -23.26
C LEU A 12 -10.08 6.20 -22.00
N LEU A 13 -11.31 5.67 -22.05
CA LEU A 13 -12.17 5.55 -20.87
C LEU A 13 -11.57 4.62 -19.81
N TYR A 14 -10.94 3.51 -20.21
CA TYR A 14 -10.25 2.60 -19.30
C TYR A 14 -9.04 3.25 -18.62
N VAL A 15 -8.22 4.00 -19.37
CA VAL A 15 -7.07 4.73 -18.81
C VAL A 15 -7.53 5.83 -17.85
N ILE A 16 -8.60 6.55 -18.17
CA ILE A 16 -9.17 7.56 -17.27
C ILE A 16 -9.68 6.87 -16.00
N PHE A 17 -10.40 5.77 -16.11
CA PHE A 17 -10.96 5.04 -14.96
C PHE A 17 -9.88 4.49 -14.02
N THR A 18 -8.79 3.93 -14.57
CA THR A 18 -7.68 3.44 -13.75
C THR A 18 -6.92 4.58 -13.05
N ASN A 19 -6.79 5.74 -13.71
CA ASN A 19 -6.17 6.93 -13.10
C ASN A 19 -7.07 7.57 -12.04
N THR A 20 -8.39 7.63 -12.23
CA THR A 20 -9.31 8.19 -11.23
C THR A 20 -9.35 7.35 -9.96
N ILE A 21 -9.33 6.02 -10.09
CA ILE A 21 -9.24 5.11 -8.94
C ILE A 21 -7.96 5.38 -8.12
N ARG A 22 -6.80 5.51 -8.77
CA ARG A 22 -5.51 5.82 -8.09
C ARG A 22 -5.57 7.13 -7.32
N ILE A 23 -6.16 8.18 -7.90
CA ILE A 23 -6.30 9.50 -7.27
C ILE A 23 -7.21 9.42 -6.04
N ILE A 24 -8.35 8.73 -6.15
CA ILE A 24 -9.30 8.58 -5.03
C ILE A 24 -8.63 7.84 -3.86
N TYR A 25 -7.93 6.73 -4.11
CA TYR A 25 -7.19 6.01 -3.07
C TYR A 25 -6.09 6.87 -2.43
N ALA A 26 -5.36 7.68 -3.22
CA ALA A 26 -4.35 8.58 -2.69
C ALA A 26 -4.96 9.65 -1.76
N LEU A 27 -6.13 10.20 -2.10
CA LEU A 27 -6.82 11.19 -1.26
C LEU A 27 -7.37 10.58 0.04
N VAL A 28 -7.91 9.36 -0.01
CA VAL A 28 -8.39 8.65 1.18
C VAL A 28 -7.22 8.31 2.12
N ASN A 29 -6.09 7.85 1.58
CA ASN A 29 -4.90 7.57 2.38
C ASN A 29 -4.31 8.83 3.01
N ARG A 30 -4.32 9.99 2.33
CA ARG A 30 -3.86 11.26 2.91
C ARG A 30 -4.65 11.68 4.14
N LYS A 31 -5.98 11.50 4.12
CA LYS A 31 -6.83 11.81 5.30
C LYS A 31 -6.53 10.88 6.48
N LYS A 32 -6.31 9.59 6.21
CA LYS A 32 -5.94 8.61 7.23
C LYS A 32 -4.55 8.88 7.82
N ILE A 33 -3.59 9.29 6.99
CA ILE A 33 -2.24 9.67 7.42
C ILE A 33 -2.28 10.97 8.25
N ALA A 34 -3.05 11.98 7.83
CA ALA A 34 -3.18 13.23 8.56
C ALA A 34 -3.82 13.02 9.95
N ALA A 35 -4.88 12.22 10.04
CA ALA A 35 -5.51 11.89 11.33
C ALA A 35 -4.57 11.11 12.26
N LYS A 36 -3.83 10.12 11.72
CA LYS A 36 -2.85 9.35 12.50
C LYS A 36 -1.65 10.20 12.93
N LEU A 37 -1.26 11.19 12.12
CA LEU A 37 -0.19 12.14 12.45
C LEU A 37 -0.59 13.09 13.58
N GLU A 38 -1.84 13.54 13.63
CA GLU A 38 -2.33 14.36 14.75
C GLU A 38 -2.45 13.57 16.05
N GLU A 39 -2.87 12.30 15.97
CA GLU A 39 -2.91 11.39 17.13
C GLU A 39 -1.51 11.18 17.73
N ILE A 40 -0.51 10.91 16.88
CA ILE A 40 0.90 10.78 17.30
C ILE A 40 1.44 12.07 17.94
N LYS A 41 1.07 13.25 17.42
CA LYS A 41 1.49 14.54 18.00
C LYS A 41 0.88 14.81 19.36
N ASN A 42 -0.40 14.47 19.55
CA ASN A 42 -1.11 14.67 20.82
C ASN A 42 -0.57 13.73 21.93
N ASP A 43 -0.18 12.51 21.55
CA ASP A 43 0.46 11.56 22.48
C ASP A 43 1.89 11.99 22.88
N GLN A 44 2.64 12.66 21.99
CA GLN A 44 3.96 13.20 22.31
C GLN A 44 3.91 14.43 23.24
N GLU A 45 2.88 15.28 23.11
CA GLU A 45 2.72 16.47 23.96
C GLU A 45 2.40 16.11 25.43
N LYS A 46 1.64 15.02 25.66
CA LYS A 46 1.30 14.56 27.02
C LYS A 46 2.45 13.86 27.77
N ALA A 47 3.51 13.47 27.06
CA ALA A 47 4.65 12.74 27.63
C ALA A 47 5.82 13.64 28.06
N GLY A 48 5.74 14.97 27.87
CA GLY A 48 6.76 15.91 28.35
C GLY A 48 8.16 15.65 27.76
N ILE A 49 8.25 15.48 26.44
CA ILE A 49 9.52 15.22 25.76
C ILE A 49 9.96 16.50 25.04
N ASP A 50 10.96 17.14 25.65
CA ASP A 50 11.80 18.21 25.11
C ASP A 50 12.23 17.93 23.65
N GLU A 51 12.00 18.91 22.77
CA GLU A 51 12.18 18.89 21.31
C GLU A 51 13.63 18.60 20.85
N SER A 52 14.58 18.44 21.78
CA SER A 52 15.99 18.18 21.50
C SER A 52 16.37 16.69 21.31
N LYS A 53 15.43 15.74 21.45
CA LYS A 53 15.73 14.29 21.31
C LYS A 53 15.01 13.54 20.19
N THR A 54 14.37 14.24 19.26
CA THR A 54 13.67 13.61 18.11
C THR A 54 14.62 13.29 16.94
N GLN A 55 15.90 13.69 17.00
CA GLN A 55 16.91 13.33 16.01
C GLN A 55 17.66 12.02 16.32
N LYS A 56 17.24 11.26 17.34
CA LYS A 56 17.93 10.00 17.72
C LYS A 56 16.99 8.83 18.06
N ILE A 57 15.81 8.81 17.46
CA ILE A 57 14.92 7.65 17.45
C ILE A 57 14.76 7.20 15.99
N VAL A 58 15.70 6.35 15.57
CA VAL A 58 15.47 5.19 14.69
C VAL A 58 15.05 5.58 13.26
N GLU A 59 15.96 5.92 12.34
CA GLU A 59 16.75 4.96 11.54
C GLU A 59 16.35 3.48 11.68
N GLN A 60 15.04 3.19 11.67
CA GLN A 60 14.55 1.93 11.15
C GLN A 60 14.39 2.21 9.67
N GLU A 61 15.26 1.61 8.89
CA GLU A 61 15.07 1.45 7.46
C GLU A 61 13.70 0.79 7.27
N ILE A 62 12.67 1.60 7.01
CA ILE A 62 11.32 1.10 6.76
C ILE A 62 11.41 0.36 5.42
N GLU A 63 11.57 -0.96 5.50
CA GLU A 63 11.72 -1.80 4.33
C GLU A 63 10.34 -1.95 3.67
N TYR A 64 10.23 -1.46 2.43
CA TYR A 64 9.03 -1.62 1.62
C TYR A 64 9.21 -2.80 0.68
N VAL A 65 8.20 -3.67 0.64
CA VAL A 65 8.16 -4.87 -0.21
C VAL A 65 6.95 -4.78 -1.12
N THR A 66 7.07 -5.28 -2.34
CA THR A 66 6.00 -5.20 -3.35
C THR A 66 5.14 -6.48 -3.31
N ASP A 67 3.83 -6.30 -3.19
CA ASP A 67 2.85 -7.38 -3.26
C ASP A 67 2.80 -7.99 -4.68
N PRO A 68 2.95 -9.31 -4.85
CA PRO A 68 3.01 -9.96 -6.17
C PRO A 68 1.65 -10.13 -6.87
N ILE A 69 0.52 -9.91 -6.18
CA ILE A 69 -0.83 -10.00 -6.75
C ILE A 69 -1.28 -8.66 -7.32
N CYS A 70 -1.06 -7.57 -6.58
CA CYS A 70 -1.56 -6.25 -6.95
C CYS A 70 -0.46 -5.22 -7.25
N ASN A 71 0.81 -5.59 -7.12
CA ASN A 71 1.99 -4.73 -7.33
C ASN A 71 1.98 -3.45 -6.47
N LYS A 72 1.41 -3.53 -5.27
CA LYS A 72 1.40 -2.43 -4.30
C LYS A 72 2.59 -2.57 -3.35
N ASP A 73 3.26 -1.46 -3.08
CA ASP A 73 4.29 -1.41 -2.04
C ASP A 73 3.65 -1.37 -0.65
N VAL A 74 4.06 -2.32 0.19
CA VAL A 74 3.61 -2.46 1.57
C VAL A 74 4.82 -2.40 2.49
N ASN A 75 4.66 -1.75 3.64
CA ASN A 75 5.67 -1.78 4.69
C ASN A 75 5.77 -3.23 5.21
N LYS A 76 6.98 -3.81 5.17
CA LYS A 76 7.25 -5.21 5.54
C LYS A 76 6.76 -5.56 6.95
N ASP A 77 6.84 -4.63 7.90
CA ASP A 77 6.39 -4.82 9.29
C ASP A 77 4.86 -4.89 9.42
N ASN A 78 4.12 -4.35 8.44
CA ASN A 78 2.65 -4.30 8.43
C ASN A 78 2.03 -5.17 7.32
N ALA A 79 2.85 -5.97 6.63
CA ALA A 79 2.40 -6.81 5.54
C ALA A 79 1.85 -8.15 6.06
N TYR A 80 0.90 -8.71 5.33
CA TYR A 80 0.47 -10.10 5.54
C TYR A 80 1.52 -11.04 4.95
N ILE A 81 1.92 -12.06 5.69
CA ILE A 81 3.04 -12.93 5.30
C ILE A 81 2.52 -14.35 4.99
N VAL A 82 3.09 -14.96 3.96
CA VAL A 82 3.05 -16.40 3.72
C VAL A 82 4.48 -16.91 3.77
N LEU A 83 4.71 -17.89 4.64
CA LEU A 83 5.97 -18.61 4.75
C LEU A 83 5.97 -19.70 3.68
N GLU A 84 6.85 -19.60 2.68
CA GLU A 84 7.18 -20.69 1.76
C GLU A 84 8.56 -21.25 2.12
N GLU A 85 8.89 -22.46 1.66
CA GLU A 85 10.09 -23.21 2.07
C GLU A 85 11.40 -22.42 1.91
N ASP A 86 11.49 -21.56 0.90
CA ASP A 86 12.69 -20.78 0.58
C ASP A 86 12.55 -19.27 0.81
N GLU A 87 11.33 -18.70 0.83
CA GLU A 87 11.13 -17.24 0.93
C GLU A 87 9.83 -16.82 1.63
N ASN A 88 9.89 -15.68 2.33
CA ASN A 88 8.70 -15.02 2.85
C ASN A 88 8.05 -14.17 1.76
N LYS A 89 6.79 -14.47 1.43
CA LYS A 89 5.98 -13.63 0.53
C LYS A 89 5.14 -12.65 1.33
N TYR A 90 5.16 -11.40 0.91
CA TYR A 90 4.50 -10.29 1.59
C TYR A 90 3.33 -9.75 0.76
N PHE A 91 2.22 -9.47 1.42
CA PHE A 91 0.96 -9.06 0.80
C PHE A 91 0.38 -7.82 1.49
N CYS A 92 -0.22 -6.94 0.69
CA CYS A 92 -0.80 -5.69 1.16
C CYS A 92 -2.17 -5.86 1.84
N SER A 93 -2.83 -7.00 1.62
CA SER A 93 -4.13 -7.33 2.22
C SER A 93 -4.29 -8.84 2.42
N TRP A 94 -5.24 -9.20 3.28
CA TRP A 94 -5.67 -10.59 3.47
C TRP A 94 -6.17 -11.22 2.16
N ASP A 95 -6.89 -10.45 1.34
CA ASP A 95 -7.46 -10.93 0.08
C ASP A 95 -6.36 -11.29 -0.94
N CYS A 96 -5.32 -10.46 -1.07
CA CYS A 96 -4.17 -10.77 -1.92
C CYS A 96 -3.43 -12.02 -1.44
N ARG A 97 -3.28 -12.20 -0.12
CA ARG A 97 -2.74 -13.43 0.46
C ARG A 97 -3.60 -14.66 0.12
N ALA A 98 -4.93 -14.55 0.27
CA ALA A 98 -5.85 -15.66 0.01
C ALA A 98 -5.85 -16.06 -1.47
N GLU A 99 -5.83 -15.07 -2.38
CA GLU A 99 -5.76 -15.31 -3.82
C GLU A 99 -4.43 -15.99 -4.22
N TYR A 100 -3.32 -15.59 -3.60
CA TYR A 100 -2.03 -16.23 -3.80
C TYR A 100 -2.05 -17.71 -3.39
N ILE A 101 -2.61 -18.02 -2.22
CA ILE A 101 -2.74 -19.40 -1.73
C ILE A 101 -3.66 -20.23 -2.64
N ASP A 102 -4.77 -19.67 -3.11
CA ASP A 102 -5.69 -20.35 -4.03
C ASP A 102 -5.01 -20.67 -5.38
N LYS A 103 -4.17 -19.77 -5.89
CA LYS A 103 -3.38 -20.00 -7.10
C LYS A 103 -2.34 -21.11 -6.89
N GLN A 104 -1.67 -21.16 -5.75
CA GLN A 104 -0.68 -22.20 -5.45
C GLN A 104 -1.30 -23.59 -5.25
N ASN A 105 -2.50 -23.68 -4.65
CA ASN A 105 -3.20 -24.96 -4.46
C ASN A 105 -3.85 -25.52 -5.75
N LYS A 106 -3.83 -24.77 -6.86
CA LYS A 106 -4.34 -25.20 -8.17
C LYS A 106 -3.27 -25.82 -9.09
N HIS A 107 -2.04 -25.96 -8.58
CA HIS A 107 -0.95 -26.68 -9.22
C HIS A 107 -0.71 -28.03 -8.54
#